data_AF-A0A2H1X3P1-F1
#
_entry.id   AF-A0A2H1X3P1-F1
#
_cell.length_a   1.000
_cell.length_b   1.000
_cell.length_c   1.000
_cell.angle_alpha   90.00
_cell.angle_beta   90.00
_cell.angle_gamma   90.00
#
_symmetry.space_group_name_H-M   'P 1'
#
loop_
_entity.id
_entity.type
_entity.pdbx_description
1 polymer ?
#
loop_
_entity_poly.entity_id
_entity_poly.type
_entity_poly.pdbx_seq_one_letter_code
_entity_poly.pdbx_strand_id
1 'polypeptide(L)' 'VRGLHNLEINVPNAVLVGETVTLECSWQLEDEEALYSVKWYRGREEFYRYIPKELPHTRVFPLPGIEV' A
#
# COMPACT_ATOMS: atom_id res chain seq x y z
N VAL A 1 -16.14 8.79 15.56
CA VAL A 1 -15.62 8.92 14.18
C VAL A 1 -15.58 7.52 13.62
N ARG A 2 -16.49 7.18 12.70
CA ARG A 2 -16.40 5.94 11.91
C ARG A 2 -15.98 6.37 10.51
N GLY A 3 -14.95 5.73 9.97
CA GLY A 3 -14.31 6.09 8.71
C GLY A 3 -13.77 4.80 8.09
N LEU A 4 -12.46 4.72 7.86
CA LEU A 4 -11.83 3.47 7.43
C LEU A 4 -11.99 2.36 8.48
N HIS A 5 -12.46 1.19 8.05
CA HIS A 5 -12.68 0.01 8.88
C HIS A 5 -12.43 -1.29 8.09
N ASN A 6 -12.45 -2.44 8.76
CA ASN A 6 -12.18 -3.76 8.18
C ASN A 6 -10.87 -3.78 7.37
N LEU A 7 -9.80 -3.20 7.95
CA LEU A 7 -8.47 -3.19 7.35
C LEU A 7 -7.86 -4.58 7.45
N GLU A 8 -7.56 -5.20 6.31
CA GLU A 8 -6.84 -6.45 6.23
C GLU A 8 -5.61 -6.30 5.35
N ILE A 9 -4.50 -6.87 5.82
CA ILE A 9 -3.22 -6.88 5.11
C ILE A 9 -2.89 -8.34 4.81
N ASN A 10 -2.80 -8.67 3.53
CA ASN A 10 -2.47 -10.01 3.06
C ASN A 10 -1.13 -9.97 2.33
N VAL A 11 -0.10 -10.48 3.01
CA VAL A 11 1.27 -10.52 2.52
C VAL A 11 1.89 -11.88 2.88
N PRO A 12 2.74 -12.46 2.02
CA PRO A 12 3.44 -13.69 2.33
C PRO A 12 4.42 -13.48 3.50
N ASN A 13 4.50 -14.45 4.42
CA ASN A 13 5.44 -14.41 5.55
C ASN A 13 6.92 -14.47 5.11
N ALA A 14 7.19 -15.14 4.00
CA ALA A 14 8.50 -15.25 3.37
C ALA A 14 8.34 -15.58 1.89
N VAL A 15 9.31 -15.17 1.08
CA VAL A 15 9.40 -15.45 -0.36
C VAL A 15 10.84 -15.77 -0.73
N LEU A 16 11.05 -16.46 -1.85
CA LEU A 16 12.41 -16.69 -2.35
C LEU A 16 12.96 -15.42 -3.00
N VAL A 17 14.28 -15.26 -2.95
CA VAL A 17 14.97 -14.12 -3.56
C VAL A 17 14.74 -14.16 -5.08
N GLY A 18 14.29 -13.03 -5.63
CA GLY A 18 14.01 -12.88 -7.06
C GLY A 18 12.58 -13.24 -7.47
N GLU A 19 11.74 -13.74 -6.55
CA GLU A 19 10.32 -13.94 -6.83
C GLU A 19 9.53 -12.63 -6.73
N THR A 20 8.52 -12.51 -7.59
CA THR A 20 7.51 -11.45 -7.49
C THR A 20 6.50 -11.80 -6.40
N VAL A 21 6.14 -10.81 -5.59
CA VAL A 21 5.15 -10.97 -4.51
C VAL A 21 4.04 -9.94 -4.70
N THR A 22 2.83 -10.30 -4.29
CA THR A 22 1.71 -9.36 -4.18
C THR A 22 1.57 -8.90 -2.75
N LEU A 23 1.59 -7.59 -2.52
CA LEU A 23 1.24 -6.98 -1.24
C LEU A 23 -0.18 -6.45 -1.33
N GLU A 24 -1.12 -7.16 -0.71
CA GLU A 24 -2.53 -6.80 -0.76
C GLU A 24 -2.96 -6.11 0.54
N CYS A 25 -3.72 -5.03 0.39
CA CYS A 25 -4.33 -4.29 1.47
C CYS A 25 -5.79 -4.05 1.06
N SER A 26 -6.73 -4.55 1.85
CA SER A 26 -8.16 -4.35 1.66
C SER A 26 -8.72 -3.56 2.82
N TRP A 27 -9.70 -2.71 2.54
CA TRP A 27 -10.34 -1.85 3.54
C TRP A 27 -11.78 -1.54 3.10
N GLN A 28 -12.59 -1.14 4.07
CA GLN A 28 -13.92 -0.59 3.83
C GLN A 28 -13.96 0.86 4.30
N LEU A 29 -14.68 1.69 3.55
CA LEU A 29 -14.97 3.07 3.91
C LEU A 29 -16.48 3.15 4.17
N GLU A 30 -16.87 3.95 5.15
CA GLU A 30 -18.26 4.37 5.31
C GLU A 30 -18.71 5.18 4.07
N ASP A 31 -20.03 5.29 3.88
CA ASP A 31 -20.58 6.06 2.76
C ASP A 31 -20.09 7.51 2.78
N GLU A 32 -19.86 8.07 1.59
CA GLU A 32 -19.38 9.45 1.36
C GLU A 32 -17.93 9.75 1.85
N GLU A 33 -17.22 8.77 2.41
CA GLU A 33 -15.81 8.90 2.76
C GLU A 33 -14.87 8.60 1.57
N ALA A 34 -13.70 9.24 1.57
CA ALA A 34 -12.67 9.04 0.55
C ALA A 34 -11.34 8.64 1.17
N LEU A 35 -10.72 7.60 0.63
CA LEU A 35 -9.38 7.19 1.04
C LEU A 35 -8.39 8.35 0.83
N TYR A 36 -7.62 8.66 1.87
CA TYR A 36 -6.57 9.67 1.79
C TYR A 36 -5.32 9.14 1.08
N SER A 37 -4.76 8.02 1.55
CA SER A 37 -3.57 7.40 0.95
C SER A 37 -3.38 5.95 1.39
N VAL A 38 -2.78 5.12 0.54
CA VAL A 38 -2.12 3.86 0.91
C VAL A 38 -0.63 4.04 0.72
N LYS A 39 0.17 3.57 1.68
CA LYS A 39 1.63 3.67 1.64
C LYS A 39 2.25 2.38 2.11
N TRP A 40 3.25 1.90 1.37
CA TRP A 40 4.05 0.75 1.76
C TRP A 40 5.46 1.18 2.17
N TYR A 41 5.91 0.62 3.28
CA TYR A 41 7.21 0.88 3.87
C TYR A 41 7.98 -0.42 4.07
N ARG A 42 9.30 -0.38 3.87
CA ARG A 42 10.24 -1.37 4.39
C ARG A 42 11.02 -0.71 5.50
N GLY A 43 10.76 -1.12 6.75
CA GLY A 43 11.29 -0.43 7.92
C GLY A 43 10.78 1.01 7.99
N ARG A 44 11.64 1.99 7.73
CA ARG A 44 11.29 3.43 7.76
C ARG A 44 11.25 4.07 6.37
N GLU A 45 11.61 3.33 5.34
CA GLU A 45 11.70 3.85 3.98
C GLU A 45 10.43 3.52 3.21
N GLU A 46 9.79 4.55 2.69
CA GLU A 46 8.63 4.41 1.81
C GLU A 46 9.11 3.96 0.43
N PHE A 47 8.45 2.96 -0.15
CA PHE A 47 8.77 2.50 -1.50
C PHE A 47 7.60 2.59 -2.47
N TYR A 48 6.36 2.69 -1.96
CA TYR A 48 5.17 2.86 -2.78
C TYR A 48 4.11 3.71 -2.08
N ARG A 49 3.40 4.54 -2.85
CA ARG A 49 2.27 5.34 -2.42
C ARG A 49 1.17 5.35 -3.47
N TYR A 50 -0.07 5.21 -3.03
CA TYR A 50 -1.28 5.47 -3.79
C TYR A 50 -2.10 6.57 -3.10
N ILE A 51 -2.41 7.65 -3.83
CA ILE A 51 -3.30 8.74 -3.40
C ILE A 51 -4.37 8.92 -4.48
N PRO A 52 -5.64 8.56 -4.21
CA PRO A 52 -6.73 8.69 -5.19
C PRO A 52 -6.94 10.13 -5.70
N LYS A 53 -6.62 11.13 -4.87
CA LYS A 53 -6.83 12.55 -5.17
C LYS A 53 -5.68 13.21 -5.96
N GLU A 54 -4.58 12.50 -6.24
CA GLU A 54 -3.42 13.01 -7.00
C GLU A 54 -3.39 12.44 -8.43
N LEU A 55 -2.72 13.14 -9.35
CA LEU A 55 -2.40 12.66 -10.70
C LEU A 55 -0.89 12.83 -10.93
N PRO A 56 -0.12 11.75 -11.17
CA PRO A 56 -0.55 10.35 -11.18
C PRO A 56 -0.99 9.86 -9.79
N HIS A 57 -1.95 8.92 -9.75
CA HIS A 57 -2.47 8.36 -8.49
C HIS A 57 -1.42 7.56 -7.71
N THR A 58 -0.37 7.08 -8.39
CA THR A 58 0.69 6.26 -7.79
C THR A 58 2.03 6.97 -7.84
N ARG A 59 2.86 6.69 -6.83
CA ARG A 59 4.25 7.12 -6.78
C ARG A 59 5.11 5.99 -6.24
N VAL A 60 6.17 5.66 -6.98
CA VAL A 60 7.19 4.70 -6.57
C VAL A 60 8.41 5.46 -6.10
N PHE A 61 8.95 5.06 -4.94
CA PHE A 61 10.18 5.60 -4.40
C PHE A 61 11.27 4.53 -4.52
N PRO A 62 12.37 4.80 -5.23
CA PRO A 62 13.44 3.81 -5.39
C PRO A 62 14.00 3.39 -4.03
N LEU A 63 14.01 2.09 -3.78
CA LEU A 63 14.58 1.49 -2.57
C LEU A 63 15.46 0.29 -2.98
N PRO A 64 16.74 0.24 -2.58
CA PRO A 64 17.62 -0.85 -2.99
C PRO A 64 17.07 -2.24 -2.65
N GLY A 65 16.98 -3.10 -3.67
CA GLY A 65 16.46 -4.46 -3.55
C GLY A 65 14.93 -4.57 -3.50
N ILE A 66 14.19 -3.51 -3.84
CA ILE A 66 12.75 -3.56 -4.14
C ILE A 66 12.51 -2.97 -5.52
N GLU A 67 11.77 -3.71 -6.35
CA GLU A 67 11.24 -3.25 -7.64
C GLU A 67 9.72 -3.34 -7.58
N VAL A 68 9.03 -2.29 -8.05
CA VAL A 68 7.57 -2.13 -7.98
C VAL A 68 7.01 -1.89 -9.37
#